data_AF-B0YFA5-F1
#
_entry.id   AF-B0YFA5-F1
#
_cell.length_a   1.000
_cell.length_b   1.000
_cell.length_c   1.000
_cell.angle_alpha   90.00
_cell.angle_beta   90.00
_cell.angle_gamma   90.00
#
_symmetry.space_group_name_H-M   'P 1'
#
loop_
_entity.id
_entity.type
_entity.pdbx_description
1 polymer ?
#
loop_
_entity_poly.entity_id
_entity_poly.type
_entity_poly.pdbx_seq_one_letter_code
_entity_poly.pdbx_strand_id
1 'polypeptide(L)'
;MPHSVSHSENHSVSPSENESSDTIAGSLSALSLTETPETVTVDATPAQYNPFAPFLANEVGAAIDATPAQYNPFASFLSNEVGAPEAVHSIDELTRVVIPRHLTGLRRSRRFELAESDPLYLQGRQFQERWGVSEASFLNWLELLTGWMDFPALMLLNPSPCDHLPHAEMVDMSTTLTWVENTLQMARLALPDVIIFDMFPMVRDNLLERTEAADRVALVQESFALTVECLRRIQPRVLISCQCCTQPLNDRWGFFDNTMAQQLCSSVAGAQSGQVRRVDVDGHRMHVVQGMHPNYVVQKRPDLEGVLQGLFVQVFRGFGAWKSRREATQGALLDAATVISGLVVTLRRQLQLYQEMCQQAQECGIEGPMAVGRVEELQSQLDGWEGHLDVVIDLRRGWK
;
A
#
# COMPACT_ATOMS: atom_id res chain seq x y z
N MET A 1 40.48 -55.71 -14.28
CA MET A 1 41.29 -55.83 -15.51
C MET A 1 40.39 -55.59 -16.71
N PRO A 2 40.89 -54.98 -17.80
CA PRO A 2 41.97 -53.98 -17.95
C PRO A 2 41.37 -52.65 -18.50
N HIS A 3 42.04 -51.59 -18.97
CA HIS A 3 43.45 -51.09 -19.04
C HIS A 3 43.41 -49.60 -18.55
N SER A 4 44.46 -48.83 -18.20
CA SER A 4 45.69 -48.39 -18.92
C SER A 4 45.37 -47.52 -20.15
N VAL A 5 45.87 -46.30 -20.37
CA VAL A 5 47.25 -45.71 -20.38
C VAL A 5 47.02 -44.17 -20.33
N SER A 6 47.54 -43.32 -19.42
CA SER A 6 48.89 -42.94 -18.95
C SER A 6 49.70 -41.97 -19.84
N HIS A 7 50.16 -40.86 -19.21
CA HIS A 7 51.32 -39.95 -19.48
C HIS A 7 50.92 -38.46 -19.34
N SER A 8 51.43 -37.71 -18.35
CA SER A 8 52.77 -37.08 -18.19
C SER A 8 52.80 -35.67 -18.84
N GLU A 9 53.54 -34.64 -18.39
CA GLU A 9 54.57 -34.52 -17.33
C GLU A 9 54.79 -33.02 -16.96
N ASN A 10 55.38 -32.77 -15.79
CA ASN A 10 56.23 -31.64 -15.37
C ASN A 10 56.16 -30.26 -16.08
N HIS A 11 56.06 -29.16 -15.31
CA HIS A 11 57.26 -28.48 -14.80
C HIS A 11 56.97 -27.34 -13.79
N SER A 12 57.90 -27.15 -12.87
CA SER A 12 57.92 -26.17 -11.77
C SER A 12 58.81 -24.95 -12.09
N VAL A 13 58.35 -23.72 -11.82
CA VAL A 13 59.23 -22.56 -11.50
C VAL A 13 58.51 -21.60 -10.53
N SER A 14 59.22 -21.20 -9.48
CA SER A 14 59.11 -19.93 -8.73
C SER A 14 60.54 -19.34 -8.68
N PRO A 15 60.83 -18.10 -8.21
CA PRO A 15 59.98 -17.13 -7.51
C PRO A 15 60.16 -15.67 -8.01
N SER A 16 59.56 -14.68 -7.34
CA SER A 16 60.23 -13.41 -6.97
C SER A 16 59.40 -12.60 -5.98
N GLU A 17 60.07 -12.03 -4.98
CA GLU A 17 59.55 -11.02 -4.07
C GLU A 17 59.69 -9.63 -4.72
N ASN A 18 58.83 -8.67 -4.35
CA ASN A 18 59.32 -7.33 -4.01
C ASN A 18 58.30 -6.50 -3.25
N GLU A 19 58.85 -5.58 -2.45
CA GLU A 19 58.17 -4.68 -1.52
C GLU A 19 57.43 -3.53 -2.23
N SER A 20 56.39 -2.98 -1.60
CA SER A 20 56.35 -1.55 -1.25
C SER A 20 55.18 -1.27 -0.31
N SER A 21 55.46 -0.62 0.82
CA SER A 21 54.43 0.14 1.53
C SER A 21 53.93 1.27 0.63
N ASP A 22 52.69 1.72 0.82
CA ASP A 22 52.48 3.16 0.89
C ASP A 22 51.29 3.57 1.75
N THR A 23 51.49 4.66 2.49
CA THR A 23 50.58 5.15 3.53
C THR A 23 49.68 6.22 2.96
N ILE A 24 48.35 6.07 3.02
CA ILE A 24 47.44 7.15 2.61
C ILE A 24 46.54 7.57 3.78
N ALA A 25 46.91 8.69 4.40
CA ALA A 25 45.99 9.55 5.11
C ALA A 25 45.31 10.49 4.10
N GLY A 26 43.97 10.54 4.11
CA GLY A 26 43.16 11.41 3.25
C GLY A 26 41.71 11.44 3.76
N SER A 27 41.41 12.27 4.75
CA SER A 27 40.93 13.65 4.58
C SER A 27 39.41 13.74 4.34
N LEU A 28 38.69 13.90 5.45
CA LEU A 28 37.27 14.28 5.47
C LEU A 28 37.15 15.79 5.23
N SER A 29 36.79 16.23 4.02
CA SER A 29 36.45 17.64 3.72
C SER A 29 35.70 17.80 2.40
N ALA A 30 34.38 17.56 2.39
CA ALA A 30 33.50 17.94 1.27
C ALA A 30 32.01 18.01 1.68
N LEU A 31 31.64 18.96 2.54
CA LEU A 31 30.25 19.41 2.72
C LEU A 31 30.23 20.94 2.63
N SER A 32 29.87 21.46 1.46
CA SER A 32 29.60 22.89 1.24
C SER A 32 28.30 23.02 0.48
N LEU A 33 27.28 23.57 1.15
CA LEU A 33 25.96 23.86 0.60
C LEU A 33 25.91 25.35 0.23
N THR A 34 25.57 25.66 -1.01
CA THR A 34 25.05 26.98 -1.39
C THR A 34 23.99 26.82 -2.47
N GLU A 35 22.77 27.25 -2.16
CA GLU A 35 21.65 27.35 -3.09
C GLU A 35 21.75 28.62 -3.95
N THR A 36 21.21 28.61 -5.18
CA THR A 36 20.21 29.58 -5.66
C THR A 36 19.69 29.17 -7.05
N PRO A 37 18.49 29.64 -7.49
CA PRO A 37 17.76 29.04 -8.61
C PRO A 37 17.87 29.83 -9.93
N GLU A 38 17.78 29.14 -11.06
CA GLU A 38 17.47 29.75 -12.36
C GLU A 38 16.10 29.30 -12.87
N THR A 39 15.25 30.28 -13.17
CA THR A 39 13.96 30.10 -13.85
C THR A 39 14.16 30.05 -15.35
N VAL A 40 13.69 28.99 -16.02
CA VAL A 40 13.60 28.94 -17.49
C VAL A 40 12.15 28.69 -17.90
N THR A 41 11.54 29.70 -18.51
CA THR A 41 10.29 29.59 -19.29
C THR A 41 10.57 28.86 -20.60
N VAL A 42 9.73 27.88 -20.96
CA VAL A 42 9.79 27.21 -22.27
C VAL A 42 8.47 27.43 -23.01
N ASP A 43 8.58 27.92 -24.25
CA ASP A 43 7.45 28.24 -25.12
C ASP A 43 6.68 27.01 -25.61
N ALA A 44 5.38 27.22 -25.84
CA ALA A 44 4.49 26.21 -26.40
C ALA A 44 4.78 25.95 -27.90
N THR A 45 4.73 24.67 -28.30
CA THR A 45 4.71 24.24 -29.70
C THR A 45 3.42 23.45 -30.02
N PRO A 46 2.98 23.41 -31.29
CA PRO A 46 1.56 23.31 -31.63
C PRO A 46 0.97 21.90 -31.56
N ALA A 47 -0.34 21.86 -31.36
CA ALA A 47 -1.14 20.64 -31.23
C ALA A 47 -0.96 19.67 -32.42
N GLN A 48 -0.60 18.43 -32.10
CA GLN A 48 -0.67 17.33 -33.05
C GLN A 48 -2.13 16.87 -33.24
N TYR A 49 -2.47 16.61 -34.50
CA TYR A 49 -3.78 16.13 -34.95
C TYR A 49 -4.13 14.77 -34.33
N ASN A 50 -5.20 14.70 -33.53
CA ASN A 50 -5.70 13.45 -32.96
C ASN A 50 -6.66 12.75 -33.95
N PRO A 51 -6.31 11.59 -34.53
CA PRO A 51 -7.12 10.91 -35.54
C PRO A 51 -8.41 10.27 -34.99
N PHE A 52 -8.63 10.25 -33.67
CA PHE A 52 -9.82 9.65 -33.04
C PHE A 52 -10.95 10.65 -32.74
N ALA A 53 -10.78 11.93 -33.08
CA ALA A 53 -11.81 12.97 -32.92
C ALA A 53 -13.20 12.64 -33.52
N PRO A 54 -13.37 11.97 -34.68
CA PRO A 54 -14.70 11.78 -35.28
C PRO A 54 -15.57 10.73 -34.58
N PHE A 55 -15.06 9.98 -33.59
CA PHE A 55 -15.84 8.97 -32.86
C PHE A 55 -16.50 9.49 -31.57
N LEU A 56 -16.25 10.75 -31.19
CA LEU A 56 -16.81 11.37 -29.98
C LEU A 56 -17.96 12.36 -30.24
N ALA A 57 -18.38 12.51 -31.51
CA ALA A 57 -19.34 13.52 -31.94
C ALA A 57 -20.61 12.90 -32.54
N ASN A 58 -21.41 12.22 -31.70
CA ASN A 58 -22.82 11.94 -31.99
C ASN A 58 -23.58 11.61 -30.70
N GLU A 59 -23.96 12.64 -29.94
CA GLU A 59 -25.22 12.68 -29.16
C GLU A 59 -25.45 14.09 -28.59
N VAL A 60 -26.12 14.94 -29.38
CA VAL A 60 -26.70 16.22 -28.91
C VAL A 60 -28.07 16.34 -29.55
N GLY A 61 -29.15 16.48 -28.76
CA GLY A 61 -30.45 16.69 -29.38
C GLY A 61 -31.74 16.66 -28.56
N ALA A 62 -31.77 17.07 -27.29
CA ALA A 62 -33.01 17.65 -26.71
C ALA A 62 -32.69 18.45 -25.43
N ALA A 63 -32.76 19.78 -25.52
CA ALA A 63 -32.74 20.64 -24.34
C ALA A 63 -34.16 20.75 -23.75
N ILE A 64 -34.28 20.69 -22.42
CA ILE A 64 -35.43 21.21 -21.69
C ILE A 64 -34.91 22.13 -20.60
N ASP A 65 -35.14 23.42 -20.79
CA ASP A 65 -34.89 24.47 -19.81
C ASP A 65 -36.06 24.52 -18.82
N ALA A 66 -35.76 24.37 -17.52
CA ALA A 66 -36.46 24.97 -16.38
C ALA A 66 -36.08 24.26 -15.08
N THR A 67 -35.48 24.98 -14.13
CA THR A 67 -35.34 24.53 -12.75
C THR A 67 -36.67 24.61 -12.00
N PRO A 68 -37.06 23.53 -11.31
CA PRO A 68 -37.65 23.63 -9.98
C PRO A 68 -36.65 23.12 -8.93
N ALA A 69 -36.91 23.47 -7.66
CA ALA A 69 -36.03 23.25 -6.51
C ALA A 69 -35.47 21.82 -6.39
N GLN A 70 -34.27 21.73 -5.80
CA GLN A 70 -33.53 20.51 -5.46
C GLN A 70 -34.42 19.39 -4.87
N TYR A 71 -34.93 18.51 -5.73
CA TYR A 71 -35.56 17.28 -5.28
C TYR A 71 -34.47 16.24 -5.01
N ASN A 72 -34.27 15.90 -3.73
CA ASN A 72 -33.43 14.76 -3.35
C ASN A 72 -34.30 13.49 -3.37
N PRO A 73 -34.19 12.61 -4.38
CA PRO A 73 -35.06 11.44 -4.51
C PRO A 73 -34.83 10.37 -3.44
N PHE A 74 -33.83 10.55 -2.56
CA PHE A 74 -33.54 9.65 -1.45
C PHE A 74 -34.15 10.10 -0.11
N ALA A 75 -34.79 11.27 -0.04
CA ALA A 75 -35.36 11.79 1.21
C ALA A 75 -36.44 10.86 1.82
N SER A 76 -37.22 10.19 0.97
CA SER A 76 -38.23 9.19 1.38
C SER A 76 -37.62 7.92 1.99
N PHE A 77 -36.41 7.52 1.58
CA PHE A 77 -35.72 6.34 2.10
C PHE A 77 -34.93 6.63 3.39
N LEU A 78 -34.53 7.89 3.62
CA LEU A 78 -33.99 8.34 4.90
C LEU A 78 -35.08 8.55 5.97
N SER A 79 -36.36 8.51 5.60
CA SER A 79 -37.48 8.81 6.51
C SER A 79 -38.11 7.57 7.18
N ASN A 80 -37.76 6.36 6.74
CA ASN A 80 -38.30 5.10 7.25
C ASN A 80 -37.27 4.31 8.09
N GLU A 81 -36.64 4.97 9.06
CA GLU A 81 -35.78 4.34 10.06
C GLU A 81 -36.63 3.57 11.11
N VAL A 82 -37.23 2.44 10.70
CA VAL A 82 -37.86 1.49 11.62
C VAL A 82 -36.77 0.65 12.29
N GLY A 83 -36.13 1.27 13.28
CA GLY A 83 -34.93 0.78 13.96
C GLY A 83 -33.95 1.93 14.07
N ALA A 84 -33.91 2.57 15.24
CA ALA A 84 -33.19 3.83 15.44
C ALA A 84 -31.71 3.69 15.01
N PRO A 85 -31.19 4.58 14.14
CA PRO A 85 -29.77 4.56 13.80
C PRO A 85 -28.95 4.86 15.06
N GLU A 86 -27.82 4.15 15.23
CA GLU A 86 -26.77 4.66 16.12
C GLU A 86 -26.38 6.08 15.63
N ALA A 87 -26.08 6.97 16.57
CA ALA A 87 -25.90 8.40 16.31
C ALA A 87 -25.07 8.68 15.05
N VAL A 88 -25.61 9.52 14.17
CA VAL A 88 -24.87 10.03 13.01
C VAL A 88 -23.71 10.88 13.51
N HIS A 89 -22.49 10.46 13.22
CA HIS A 89 -21.26 11.14 13.61
C HIS A 89 -20.72 12.01 12.48
N SER A 90 -19.80 12.91 12.81
CA SER A 90 -19.04 13.70 11.83
C SER A 90 -17.62 13.18 11.66
N ILE A 91 -17.03 13.45 10.50
CA ILE A 91 -15.61 13.23 10.22
C ILE A 91 -14.69 14.00 11.19
N ASP A 92 -15.14 15.16 11.69
CA ASP A 92 -14.46 15.92 12.74
C ASP A 92 -14.33 15.11 14.04
N GLU A 93 -15.40 14.43 14.48
CA GLU A 93 -15.33 13.58 15.68
C GLU A 93 -14.44 12.36 15.44
N LEU A 94 -14.58 11.72 14.28
CA LEU A 94 -13.77 10.57 13.89
C LEU A 94 -12.27 10.89 13.91
N THR A 95 -11.89 12.02 13.32
CA THR A 95 -10.48 12.46 13.18
C THR A 95 -9.89 13.05 14.46
N ARG A 96 -10.70 13.66 15.33
CA ARG A 96 -10.25 14.21 16.63
C ARG A 96 -10.22 13.19 17.75
N VAL A 97 -11.08 12.17 17.72
CA VAL A 97 -11.27 11.24 18.85
C VAL A 97 -10.93 9.80 18.49
N VAL A 98 -11.51 9.24 17.43
CA VAL A 98 -11.42 7.80 17.13
C VAL A 98 -10.06 7.44 16.54
N ILE A 99 -9.65 8.13 15.47
CA ILE A 99 -8.38 7.87 14.77
C ILE A 99 -7.16 8.06 15.68
N PRO A 100 -7.03 9.15 16.47
CA PRO A 100 -5.88 9.34 17.37
C PRO A 100 -5.79 8.28 18.48
N ARG A 101 -6.93 7.83 19.03
CA ARG A 101 -6.97 6.73 20.00
C ARG A 101 -6.50 5.42 19.37
N HIS A 102 -6.94 5.12 18.15
CA HIS A 102 -6.51 3.92 17.41
C HIS A 102 -5.00 3.95 17.11
N LEU A 103 -4.49 5.05 16.54
CA LEU A 103 -3.07 5.24 16.25
C LEU A 103 -2.17 5.16 17.50
N THR A 104 -2.64 5.64 18.66
CA THR A 104 -1.91 5.54 19.93
C THR A 104 -1.81 4.09 20.43
N GLY A 105 -2.80 3.24 20.13
CA GLY A 105 -2.76 1.81 20.42
C GLY A 105 -1.94 0.98 19.43
N LEU A 106 -1.63 1.53 18.25
CA LEU A 106 -1.04 0.78 17.14
C LEU A 106 0.47 0.56 17.32
N ARG A 107 0.84 -0.56 17.97
CA ARG A 107 2.24 -0.98 18.20
C ARG A 107 2.84 -1.79 17.05
N ARG A 108 2.03 -2.68 16.47
CA ARG A 108 2.32 -3.49 15.28
C ARG A 108 1.06 -3.42 14.43
N SER A 109 1.23 -3.23 13.13
CA SER A 109 0.17 -3.51 12.16
C SER A 109 0.41 -4.88 11.56
N ARG A 110 -0.65 -5.47 11.01
CA ARG A 110 -0.59 -6.66 10.17
C ARG A 110 -1.06 -6.29 8.76
N ARG A 111 -0.35 -6.77 7.75
CA ARG A 111 -0.89 -6.79 6.39
C ARG A 111 -1.92 -7.93 6.30
N PHE A 112 -3.00 -7.69 5.57
CA PHE A 112 -3.89 -8.73 5.09
C PHE A 112 -3.35 -9.22 3.76
N GLU A 113 -3.18 -10.53 3.65
CA GLU A 113 -2.80 -11.25 2.43
C GLU A 113 -3.63 -12.53 2.42
N LEU A 114 -4.31 -12.82 1.31
CA LEU A 114 -5.26 -13.93 1.23
C LEU A 114 -4.56 -15.21 0.73
N ALA A 115 -4.28 -16.13 1.64
CA ALA A 115 -3.68 -17.42 1.31
C ALA A 115 -4.62 -18.30 0.47
N GLU A 116 -4.09 -19.13 -0.44
CA GLU A 116 -4.90 -19.99 -1.31
C GLU A 116 -5.75 -21.04 -0.56
N SER A 117 -5.33 -21.41 0.64
CA SER A 117 -6.05 -22.32 1.54
C SER A 117 -7.14 -21.63 2.37
N ASP A 118 -7.27 -20.30 2.28
CA ASP A 118 -8.26 -19.53 3.02
C ASP A 118 -9.67 -19.73 2.41
N PRO A 119 -10.75 -19.92 3.22
CA PRO A 119 -12.06 -20.18 2.66
C PRO A 119 -12.67 -19.03 1.83
N LEU A 120 -12.24 -17.78 2.00
CA LEU A 120 -12.65 -16.65 1.15
C LEU A 120 -11.95 -16.72 -0.22
N TYR A 121 -10.69 -17.17 -0.28
CA TYR A 121 -10.02 -17.44 -1.56
C TYR A 121 -10.81 -18.51 -2.33
N LEU A 122 -11.18 -19.59 -1.65
CA LEU A 122 -11.96 -20.70 -2.24
C LEU A 122 -13.35 -20.24 -2.69
N GLN A 123 -14.05 -19.38 -1.92
CA GLN A 123 -15.33 -18.79 -2.34
C GLN A 123 -15.16 -17.86 -3.56
N GLY A 124 -14.11 -17.04 -3.59
CA GLY A 124 -13.79 -16.19 -4.74
C GLY A 124 -13.50 -17.01 -6.00
N ARG A 125 -12.75 -18.11 -5.89
CA ARG A 125 -12.52 -19.06 -7.01
C ARG A 125 -13.80 -19.70 -7.50
N GLN A 126 -14.66 -20.18 -6.59
CA GLN A 126 -15.98 -20.74 -6.96
C GLN A 126 -16.87 -19.72 -7.68
N PHE A 127 -16.88 -18.46 -7.23
CA PHE A 127 -17.56 -17.37 -7.91
C PHE A 127 -16.98 -17.11 -9.30
N GLN A 128 -15.65 -17.05 -9.41
CA GLN A 128 -14.94 -16.82 -10.66
C GLN A 128 -15.28 -17.88 -11.72
N GLU A 129 -15.16 -19.16 -11.34
CA GLU A 129 -15.45 -20.31 -12.21
C GLU A 129 -16.92 -20.30 -12.67
N ARG A 130 -17.85 -20.09 -11.74
CA ARG A 130 -19.30 -20.12 -12.02
C ARG A 130 -19.74 -19.02 -12.99
N TRP A 131 -19.21 -17.81 -12.83
CA TRP A 131 -19.65 -16.63 -13.59
C TRP A 131 -18.74 -16.28 -14.77
N GLY A 132 -17.72 -17.10 -15.04
CA GLY A 132 -16.79 -16.92 -16.15
C GLY A 132 -15.97 -15.64 -16.05
N VAL A 133 -15.55 -15.28 -14.83
CA VAL A 133 -14.73 -14.11 -14.54
C VAL A 133 -13.29 -14.36 -15.03
N SER A 134 -12.66 -13.33 -15.60
CA SER A 134 -11.26 -13.37 -16.04
C SER A 134 -10.30 -13.64 -14.89
N GLU A 135 -9.24 -14.43 -15.12
CA GLU A 135 -8.19 -14.66 -14.11
C GLU A 135 -7.59 -13.34 -13.60
N ALA A 136 -7.34 -12.38 -14.51
CA ALA A 136 -6.88 -11.04 -14.16
C ALA A 136 -7.83 -10.33 -13.16
N SER A 137 -9.15 -10.44 -13.35
CA SER A 137 -10.15 -9.86 -12.44
C SER A 137 -10.13 -10.49 -11.06
N PHE A 138 -9.92 -11.81 -10.98
CA PHE A 138 -9.78 -12.50 -9.71
C PHE A 138 -8.48 -12.09 -9.00
N LEU A 139 -7.35 -12.03 -9.72
CA LEU A 139 -6.06 -11.61 -9.16
C LEU A 139 -6.06 -10.15 -8.73
N ASN A 140 -6.68 -9.25 -9.50
CA ASN A 140 -6.86 -7.84 -9.13
C ASN A 140 -7.72 -7.69 -7.88
N TRP A 141 -8.79 -8.49 -7.73
CA TRP A 141 -9.58 -8.54 -6.49
C TRP A 141 -8.73 -8.96 -5.27
N LEU A 142 -7.85 -9.94 -5.42
CA LEU A 142 -6.91 -10.33 -4.34
C LEU A 142 -5.90 -9.22 -4.00
N GLU A 143 -5.33 -8.57 -5.02
CA GLU A 143 -4.34 -7.50 -4.84
C GLU A 143 -4.98 -6.27 -4.18
N LEU A 144 -6.19 -5.89 -4.58
CA LEU A 144 -6.95 -4.79 -3.97
C LEU A 144 -7.36 -5.08 -2.51
N LEU A 145 -7.60 -6.35 -2.15
CA LEU A 145 -7.83 -6.74 -0.75
C LEU A 145 -6.55 -6.69 0.10
N THR A 146 -5.36 -6.57 -0.50
CA THR A 146 -4.07 -6.62 0.20
C THR A 146 -3.68 -5.24 0.74
N GLY A 147 -3.47 -5.14 2.06
CA GLY A 147 -3.19 -3.84 2.71
C GLY A 147 -3.09 -3.93 4.23
N TRP A 148 -2.95 -2.80 4.93
CA TRP A 148 -2.78 -2.79 6.39
C TRP A 148 -4.16 -2.87 7.08
N MET A 149 -4.45 -3.95 7.81
CA MET A 149 -5.76 -4.15 8.46
C MET A 149 -6.11 -3.07 9.49
N ASP A 150 -5.09 -2.46 10.10
CA ASP A 150 -5.24 -1.39 11.07
C ASP A 150 -5.41 0.00 10.42
N PHE A 151 -5.34 0.13 9.09
CA PHE A 151 -5.56 1.38 8.39
C PHE A 151 -7.04 1.52 7.96
N PRO A 152 -7.52 2.73 7.63
CA PRO A 152 -8.83 2.89 7.01
C PRO A 152 -8.85 2.15 5.68
N ALA A 153 -9.95 1.49 5.37
CA ALA A 153 -10.16 0.86 4.08
C ALA A 153 -11.01 1.76 3.17
N LEU A 154 -11.00 1.48 1.87
CA LEU A 154 -11.84 2.11 0.86
C LEU A 154 -12.85 1.11 0.33
N MET A 155 -14.07 1.55 0.01
CA MET A 155 -15.07 0.75 -0.70
C MET A 155 -15.55 1.50 -1.93
N LEU A 156 -15.37 0.89 -3.10
CA LEU A 156 -15.87 1.32 -4.39
C LEU A 156 -17.20 0.59 -4.70
N LEU A 157 -17.85 0.94 -5.81
CA LEU A 157 -19.10 0.27 -6.22
C LEU A 157 -18.79 -1.10 -6.85
N ASN A 158 -17.92 -1.10 -7.85
CA ASN A 158 -17.65 -2.22 -8.72
C ASN A 158 -16.25 -2.07 -9.35
N PRO A 159 -15.63 -3.18 -9.81
CA PRO A 159 -14.29 -3.18 -10.38
C PRO A 159 -14.12 -2.19 -11.54
N SER A 160 -12.88 -1.77 -11.74
CA SER A 160 -12.49 -0.94 -12.88
C SER A 160 -12.95 -1.57 -14.21
N PRO A 161 -13.35 -0.79 -15.23
CA PRO A 161 -13.50 -1.31 -16.59
C PRO A 161 -12.23 -2.03 -17.08
N CYS A 162 -11.06 -1.57 -16.62
CA CYS A 162 -9.73 -2.10 -16.90
C CYS A 162 -9.33 -3.33 -16.07
N ASP A 163 -10.21 -3.86 -15.21
CA ASP A 163 -9.95 -5.00 -14.31
C ASP A 163 -9.66 -6.35 -15.02
N HIS A 164 -9.72 -6.37 -16.36
CA HIS A 164 -9.24 -7.49 -17.18
C HIS A 164 -7.74 -7.43 -17.52
N LEU A 165 -7.06 -6.34 -17.16
CA LEU A 165 -5.63 -6.13 -17.36
C LEU A 165 -4.83 -6.55 -16.12
N PRO A 166 -3.50 -6.77 -16.24
CA PRO A 166 -2.61 -6.91 -15.09
C PRO A 166 -2.72 -5.71 -14.13
N HIS A 167 -2.54 -5.94 -12.83
CA HIS A 167 -2.83 -4.93 -11.79
C HIS A 167 -2.20 -3.54 -12.04
N ALA A 168 -0.92 -3.49 -12.43
CA ALA A 168 -0.25 -2.22 -12.73
C ALA A 168 -0.93 -1.46 -13.88
N GLU A 169 -1.22 -2.14 -14.99
CA GLU A 169 -1.93 -1.56 -16.14
C GLU A 169 -3.37 -1.16 -15.77
N MET A 170 -4.05 -1.94 -14.91
CA MET A 170 -5.37 -1.56 -14.38
C MET A 170 -5.28 -0.25 -13.57
N VAL A 171 -4.28 -0.06 -12.71
CA VAL A 171 -4.11 1.15 -11.91
C VAL A 171 -3.81 2.37 -12.79
N ASP A 172 -2.90 2.22 -13.75
CA ASP A 172 -2.50 3.28 -14.68
C ASP A 172 -3.66 3.74 -15.60
N MET A 173 -4.52 2.81 -16.03
CA MET A 173 -5.64 3.12 -16.94
C MET A 173 -6.95 3.47 -16.22
N SER A 174 -7.07 3.17 -14.93
CA SER A 174 -8.29 3.40 -14.15
C SER A 174 -8.31 4.79 -13.52
N THR A 175 -9.08 5.72 -14.08
CA THR A 175 -9.31 7.06 -13.49
C THR A 175 -9.62 7.01 -11.99
N THR A 176 -10.33 5.98 -11.52
CA THR A 176 -10.60 5.77 -10.09
C THR A 176 -9.34 5.45 -9.28
N LEU A 177 -8.54 4.47 -9.72
CA LEU A 177 -7.40 3.98 -8.94
C LEU A 177 -6.22 4.96 -9.03
N THR A 178 -5.96 5.56 -10.20
CA THR A 178 -4.97 6.64 -10.34
C THR A 178 -5.32 7.83 -9.43
N TRP A 179 -6.60 8.21 -9.34
CA TRP A 179 -7.03 9.30 -8.44
C TRP A 179 -6.85 8.94 -6.96
N VAL A 180 -7.20 7.71 -6.58
CA VAL A 180 -7.02 7.20 -5.21
C VAL A 180 -5.53 7.18 -4.85
N GLU A 181 -4.66 6.65 -5.71
CA GLU A 181 -3.22 6.60 -5.48
C GLU A 181 -2.64 8.01 -5.30
N ASN A 182 -2.89 8.94 -6.23
CA ASN A 182 -2.42 10.33 -6.12
C ASN A 182 -2.91 11.00 -4.82
N THR A 183 -4.15 10.72 -4.39
CA THR A 183 -4.70 11.25 -3.14
C THR A 183 -4.09 10.60 -1.89
N LEU A 184 -3.78 9.30 -1.93
CA LEU A 184 -3.07 8.60 -0.85
C LEU A 184 -1.63 9.09 -0.71
N GLN A 185 -0.95 9.41 -1.81
CA GLN A 185 0.41 9.98 -1.79
C GLN A 185 0.46 11.30 -0.99
N MET A 186 -0.58 12.15 -1.07
CA MET A 186 -0.71 13.36 -0.23
C MET A 186 -0.77 13.05 1.27
N ALA A 187 -1.28 11.88 1.64
CA ALA A 187 -1.29 11.37 3.01
C ALA A 187 0.00 10.63 3.40
N ARG A 188 0.95 10.44 2.46
CA ARG A 188 2.14 9.57 2.56
C ARG A 188 1.82 8.07 2.66
N LEU A 189 0.83 7.63 1.89
CA LEU A 189 0.48 6.23 1.69
C LEU A 189 0.61 5.89 0.20
N ALA A 190 0.92 4.64 -0.11
CA ALA A 190 0.81 4.06 -1.45
C ALA A 190 -0.49 3.26 -1.58
N LEU A 191 -0.90 2.93 -2.81
CA LEU A 191 -2.09 2.11 -3.04
C LEU A 191 -2.04 0.77 -2.26
N PRO A 192 -0.92 0.00 -2.26
CA PRO A 192 -0.82 -1.27 -1.52
C PRO A 192 -0.75 -1.13 0.02
N ASP A 193 -0.88 0.08 0.58
CA ASP A 193 -1.06 0.26 2.03
C ASP A 193 -2.52 0.12 2.46
N VAL A 194 -3.46 0.32 1.52
CA VAL A 194 -4.89 0.50 1.81
C VAL A 194 -5.68 -0.64 1.18
N ILE A 195 -6.48 -1.32 2.00
CA ILE A 195 -7.43 -2.33 1.52
C ILE A 195 -8.57 -1.64 0.76
N ILE A 196 -8.82 -2.08 -0.46
CA ILE A 196 -9.88 -1.60 -1.33
C ILE A 196 -10.88 -2.75 -1.56
N PHE A 197 -12.11 -2.53 -1.11
CA PHE A 197 -13.25 -3.38 -1.41
C PHE A 197 -14.01 -2.83 -2.63
N ASP A 198 -14.59 -3.72 -3.43
CA ASP A 198 -15.77 -3.39 -4.22
C ASP A 198 -17.03 -3.82 -3.47
N MET A 199 -18.15 -3.11 -3.64
CA MET A 199 -19.45 -3.57 -3.16
C MET A 199 -19.94 -4.79 -3.96
N PHE A 200 -19.57 -4.88 -5.24
CA PHE A 200 -19.82 -6.04 -6.10
C PHE A 200 -18.52 -6.50 -6.79
N PRO A 201 -17.60 -7.16 -6.06
CA PRO A 201 -16.30 -7.61 -6.57
C PRO A 201 -16.46 -8.55 -7.76
N MET A 202 -15.51 -8.45 -8.69
CA MET A 202 -15.47 -9.19 -9.96
C MET A 202 -16.68 -8.97 -10.91
N VAL A 203 -17.69 -8.18 -10.52
CA VAL A 203 -18.86 -7.87 -11.35
C VAL A 203 -18.64 -6.59 -12.14
N ARG A 204 -18.16 -6.75 -13.38
CA ARG A 204 -18.13 -5.66 -14.35
C ARG A 204 -19.46 -5.49 -15.07
N ASP A 205 -19.67 -4.29 -15.59
CA ASP A 205 -20.80 -3.91 -16.45
C ASP A 205 -21.07 -4.92 -17.58
N ASN A 206 -20.03 -5.35 -18.29
CA ASN A 206 -20.14 -6.31 -19.40
C ASN A 206 -20.48 -7.74 -18.92
N LEU A 207 -20.20 -8.09 -17.66
CA LEU A 207 -20.66 -9.34 -17.06
C LEU A 207 -22.16 -9.28 -16.77
N LEU A 208 -22.66 -8.17 -16.21
CA LEU A 208 -24.10 -7.97 -16.01
C LEU A 208 -24.86 -7.99 -17.33
N GLU A 209 -24.34 -7.31 -18.35
CA GLU A 209 -24.99 -7.22 -19.67
C GLU A 209 -25.09 -8.57 -20.37
N ARG A 210 -24.04 -9.42 -20.30
CA ARG A 210 -24.03 -10.76 -20.91
C ARG A 210 -24.72 -11.84 -20.07
N THR A 211 -24.94 -11.62 -18.78
CA THR A 211 -25.65 -12.57 -17.91
C THR A 211 -27.15 -12.45 -18.14
N GLU A 212 -27.81 -13.60 -18.29
CA GLU A 212 -29.25 -13.71 -18.48
C GLU A 212 -30.05 -13.07 -17.34
N ALA A 213 -31.20 -12.47 -17.66
CA ALA A 213 -31.98 -11.69 -16.70
C ALA A 213 -32.42 -12.50 -15.45
N ALA A 214 -32.61 -13.81 -15.60
CA ALA A 214 -32.94 -14.72 -14.49
C ALA A 214 -31.76 -14.91 -13.51
N ASP A 215 -30.52 -14.85 -14.00
CA ASP A 215 -29.31 -15.16 -13.24
C ASP A 215 -28.62 -13.92 -12.64
N ARG A 216 -28.92 -12.71 -13.16
CA ARG A 216 -28.36 -11.45 -12.67
C ARG A 216 -28.55 -11.24 -11.16
N VAL A 217 -29.71 -11.64 -10.61
CA VAL A 217 -29.98 -11.53 -9.18
C VAL A 217 -29.03 -12.41 -8.36
N ALA A 218 -28.80 -13.65 -8.80
CA ALA A 218 -27.88 -14.56 -8.13
C ALA A 218 -26.42 -14.08 -8.23
N LEU A 219 -26.00 -13.59 -9.41
CA LEU A 219 -24.68 -12.98 -9.62
C LEU A 219 -24.41 -11.83 -8.64
N VAL A 220 -25.36 -10.89 -8.51
CA VAL A 220 -25.24 -9.71 -7.63
C VAL A 220 -25.28 -10.13 -6.15
N GLN A 221 -26.15 -11.07 -5.78
CA GLN A 221 -26.23 -11.60 -4.40
C GLN A 221 -24.95 -12.32 -3.98
N GLU A 222 -24.38 -13.17 -4.83
CA GLU A 222 -23.17 -13.93 -4.55
C GLU A 222 -21.93 -13.03 -4.53
N SER A 223 -21.86 -12.04 -5.42
CA SER A 223 -20.79 -11.02 -5.40
C SER A 223 -20.83 -10.20 -4.11
N PHE A 224 -22.00 -9.72 -3.70
CA PHE A 224 -22.14 -8.99 -2.43
C PHE A 224 -21.85 -9.87 -1.21
N ALA A 225 -22.16 -11.17 -1.26
CA ALA A 225 -21.83 -12.11 -0.20
C ALA A 225 -20.30 -12.22 0.01
N LEU A 226 -19.50 -12.16 -1.07
CA LEU A 226 -18.04 -12.04 -0.96
C LEU A 226 -17.64 -10.76 -0.23
N THR A 227 -18.22 -9.59 -0.55
CA THR A 227 -17.92 -8.33 0.17
C THR A 227 -18.22 -8.42 1.66
N VAL A 228 -19.36 -8.99 2.04
CA VAL A 228 -19.70 -9.22 3.47
C VAL A 228 -18.68 -10.14 4.13
N GLU A 229 -18.26 -11.22 3.45
CA GLU A 229 -17.24 -12.14 3.95
C GLU A 229 -15.86 -11.47 4.09
N CYS A 230 -15.46 -10.63 3.14
CA CYS A 230 -14.24 -9.82 3.24
C CYS A 230 -14.31 -8.89 4.48
N LEU A 231 -15.44 -8.19 4.70
CA LEU A 231 -15.63 -7.30 5.84
C LEU A 231 -15.57 -8.05 7.18
N ARG A 232 -16.17 -9.24 7.30
CA ARG A 232 -16.09 -10.11 8.50
C ARG A 232 -14.66 -10.47 8.90
N ARG A 233 -13.79 -10.68 7.91
CA ARG A 233 -12.41 -11.17 8.09
C ARG A 233 -11.40 -10.06 8.33
N ILE A 234 -11.49 -9.00 7.54
CA ILE A 234 -10.58 -7.86 7.61
C ILE A 234 -10.93 -6.95 8.79
N GLN A 235 -12.22 -6.87 9.16
CA GLN A 235 -12.73 -6.07 10.29
C GLN A 235 -12.20 -4.61 10.29
N PRO A 236 -12.37 -3.87 9.18
CA PRO A 236 -11.85 -2.50 9.08
C PRO A 236 -12.54 -1.62 10.13
N ARG A 237 -11.76 -0.84 10.90
CA ARG A 237 -12.33 0.07 11.92
C ARG A 237 -12.95 1.33 11.32
N VAL A 238 -12.41 1.75 10.18
CA VAL A 238 -12.87 2.91 9.40
C VAL A 238 -12.92 2.48 7.95
N LEU A 239 -14.03 2.80 7.27
CA LEU A 239 -14.27 2.50 5.87
C LEU A 239 -14.72 3.79 5.18
N ILE A 240 -13.99 4.25 4.17
CA ILE A 240 -14.49 5.32 3.29
C ILE A 240 -15.34 4.66 2.21
N SER A 241 -16.61 5.03 2.14
CA SER A 241 -17.58 4.45 1.22
C SER A 241 -17.84 5.37 0.03
N CYS A 242 -17.34 5.00 -1.14
CA CYS A 242 -17.34 5.82 -2.35
C CYS A 242 -18.33 5.36 -3.43
N GLN A 243 -19.37 4.59 -3.07
CA GLN A 243 -20.49 4.33 -3.99
C GLN A 243 -21.64 5.36 -3.79
N CYS A 244 -21.79 6.30 -4.71
CA CYS A 244 -22.91 7.27 -4.68
C CYS A 244 -24.17 6.77 -5.41
N CYS A 245 -24.18 5.51 -5.85
CA CYS A 245 -25.13 5.01 -6.86
C CYS A 245 -25.73 3.64 -6.52
N THR A 246 -26.47 3.55 -5.41
CA THR A 246 -27.59 2.59 -5.29
C THR A 246 -28.91 3.35 -5.37
N GLN A 247 -29.25 3.85 -6.57
CA GLN A 247 -30.65 4.17 -6.82
C GLN A 247 -31.45 2.87 -6.75
N PRO A 248 -32.58 2.81 -6.01
CA PRO A 248 -33.48 1.65 -6.04
C PRO A 248 -34.05 1.31 -7.43
N LEU A 249 -33.78 2.16 -8.43
CA LEU A 249 -34.23 2.08 -9.81
C LEU A 249 -33.05 2.08 -10.80
N ASN A 250 -31.86 1.62 -10.40
CA ASN A 250 -30.76 1.41 -11.34
C ASN A 250 -31.01 0.12 -12.15
N ASP A 251 -31.76 0.24 -13.24
CA ASP A 251 -32.18 -0.87 -14.13
C ASP A 251 -31.03 -1.80 -14.56
N ARG A 252 -29.79 -1.29 -14.59
CA ARG A 252 -28.60 -2.05 -14.99
C ARG A 252 -28.13 -3.05 -13.92
N TRP A 253 -28.26 -2.69 -12.66
CA TRP A 253 -27.87 -3.51 -11.50
C TRP A 253 -29.06 -4.23 -10.86
N GLY A 254 -30.28 -3.80 -11.19
CA GLY A 254 -31.52 -4.30 -10.61
C GLY A 254 -31.78 -3.74 -9.21
N PHE A 255 -32.98 -4.01 -8.69
CA PHE A 255 -33.32 -3.68 -7.31
C PHE A 255 -32.65 -4.67 -6.36
N PHE A 256 -31.56 -4.24 -5.71
CA PHE A 256 -30.85 -5.00 -4.69
C PHE A 256 -31.29 -4.58 -3.28
N ASP A 257 -32.32 -5.24 -2.75
CA ASP A 257 -32.79 -5.00 -1.39
C ASP A 257 -31.95 -5.76 -0.37
N ASN A 258 -30.96 -5.07 0.19
CA ASN A 258 -30.11 -5.62 1.24
C ASN A 258 -29.78 -4.54 2.27
N THR A 259 -30.14 -4.79 3.53
CA THR A 259 -29.95 -3.84 4.64
C THR A 259 -28.48 -3.49 4.88
N MET A 260 -27.56 -4.47 4.75
CA MET A 260 -26.12 -4.22 4.88
C MET A 260 -25.63 -3.32 3.75
N ALA A 261 -26.06 -3.56 2.51
CA ALA A 261 -25.72 -2.69 1.39
C ALA A 261 -26.21 -1.26 1.66
N GLN A 262 -27.49 -1.07 2.01
CA GLN A 262 -28.08 0.24 2.32
C GLN A 262 -27.34 1.00 3.45
N GLN A 263 -26.84 0.29 4.47
CA GLN A 263 -26.03 0.86 5.55
C GLN A 263 -24.64 1.29 5.06
N LEU A 264 -24.01 0.43 4.25
CA LEU A 264 -22.74 0.69 3.54
C LEU A 264 -22.87 1.83 2.51
N CYS A 265 -24.08 2.14 2.02
CA CYS A 265 -24.30 3.13 0.99
C CYS A 265 -23.88 4.57 1.37
N SER A 266 -23.55 5.38 0.36
CA SER A 266 -23.12 6.76 0.54
C SER A 266 -23.78 7.70 -0.45
N SER A 267 -23.64 9.00 -0.19
CA SER A 267 -24.32 10.05 -0.95
C SER A 267 -23.45 11.28 -1.04
N VAL A 268 -23.62 12.06 -2.12
CA VAL A 268 -22.94 13.35 -2.32
C VAL A 268 -23.19 14.29 -1.14
N ALA A 269 -24.44 14.38 -0.66
CA ALA A 269 -24.80 15.22 0.48
C ALA A 269 -24.15 14.74 1.79
N GLY A 270 -24.09 13.43 2.03
CA GLY A 270 -23.39 12.85 3.18
C GLY A 270 -21.88 13.11 3.11
N ALA A 271 -21.27 12.99 1.94
CA ALA A 271 -19.85 13.30 1.75
C ALA A 271 -19.52 14.79 1.95
N GLN A 272 -20.33 15.68 1.39
CA GLN A 272 -20.18 17.14 1.58
C GLN A 272 -20.37 17.58 3.04
N SER A 273 -21.23 16.88 3.81
CA SER A 273 -21.44 17.13 5.24
C SER A 273 -20.47 16.36 6.16
N GLY A 274 -19.56 15.55 5.60
CA GLY A 274 -18.64 14.72 6.37
C GLY A 274 -19.34 13.67 7.24
N GLN A 275 -20.47 13.13 6.77
CA GLN A 275 -21.32 12.20 7.51
C GLN A 275 -20.62 10.84 7.71
N VAL A 276 -20.62 10.38 8.96
CA VAL A 276 -20.09 9.07 9.37
C VAL A 276 -21.21 8.25 10.01
N ARG A 277 -21.46 7.06 9.45
CA ARG A 277 -22.38 6.06 10.02
C ARG A 277 -21.59 5.06 10.86
N ARG A 278 -22.26 4.41 11.81
CA ARG A 278 -21.77 3.17 12.41
C ARG A 278 -22.50 2.00 11.77
N VAL A 279 -21.77 0.94 11.47
CA VAL A 279 -22.30 -0.31 10.92
C VAL A 279 -21.68 -1.47 11.69
N ASP A 280 -22.48 -2.47 12.03
CA ASP A 280 -22.04 -3.68 12.71
C ASP A 280 -22.03 -4.85 11.73
N VAL A 281 -20.91 -5.56 11.64
CA VAL A 281 -20.73 -6.77 10.83
C VAL A 281 -20.34 -7.90 11.78
N ASP A 282 -21.29 -8.77 12.10
CA ASP A 282 -21.13 -9.91 13.03
C ASP A 282 -20.44 -9.55 14.37
N GLY A 283 -20.84 -8.42 14.97
CA GLY A 283 -20.34 -7.93 16.25
C GLY A 283 -19.09 -7.04 16.14
N HIS A 284 -18.54 -6.84 14.94
CA HIS A 284 -17.50 -5.85 14.68
C HIS A 284 -18.13 -4.52 14.20
N ARG A 285 -17.95 -3.45 14.99
CA ARG A 285 -18.41 -2.11 14.63
C ARG A 285 -17.36 -1.32 13.87
N MET A 286 -17.76 -0.81 12.71
CA MET A 286 -16.95 0.03 11.83
C MET A 286 -17.58 1.42 11.65
N HIS A 287 -16.73 2.42 11.43
CA HIS A 287 -17.12 3.77 11.06
C HIS A 287 -17.11 3.93 9.54
N VAL A 288 -18.30 4.01 8.93
CA VAL A 288 -18.47 4.20 7.48
C VAL A 288 -18.56 5.69 7.18
N VAL A 289 -17.47 6.27 6.67
CA VAL A 289 -17.40 7.65 6.19
C VAL A 289 -18.01 7.71 4.80
N GLN A 290 -19.03 8.55 4.60
CA GLN A 290 -19.59 8.73 3.26
C GLN A 290 -18.63 9.53 2.38
N GLY A 291 -18.17 8.93 1.29
CA GLY A 291 -17.39 9.57 0.23
C GLY A 291 -18.17 9.66 -1.08
N MET A 292 -17.46 10.03 -2.15
CA MET A 292 -17.99 10.09 -3.52
C MET A 292 -17.13 9.23 -4.44
N HIS A 293 -17.73 8.66 -5.49
CA HIS A 293 -16.97 7.85 -6.43
C HIS A 293 -15.96 8.73 -7.18
N PRO A 294 -14.64 8.44 -7.14
CA PRO A 294 -13.64 9.30 -7.78
C PRO A 294 -13.92 9.57 -9.26
N ASN A 295 -14.30 8.55 -10.03
CA ASN A 295 -14.69 8.73 -11.43
C ASN A 295 -15.89 9.69 -11.64
N TYR A 296 -16.87 9.74 -10.73
CA TYR A 296 -17.98 10.70 -10.81
C TYR A 296 -17.48 12.13 -10.58
N VAL A 297 -16.62 12.31 -9.60
CA VAL A 297 -16.03 13.62 -9.28
C VAL A 297 -15.16 14.11 -10.45
N VAL A 298 -14.20 13.30 -10.91
CA VAL A 298 -13.30 13.67 -12.02
C VAL A 298 -14.07 13.93 -13.33
N GLN A 299 -15.03 13.07 -13.70
CA GLN A 299 -15.69 13.14 -15.02
C GLN A 299 -16.96 13.99 -15.06
N LYS A 300 -17.65 14.21 -13.94
CA LYS A 300 -19.00 14.83 -13.90
C LYS A 300 -19.12 15.99 -12.93
N ARG A 301 -18.32 16.04 -11.85
CA ARG A 301 -18.40 17.05 -10.78
C ARG A 301 -17.01 17.46 -10.25
N PRO A 302 -16.14 18.05 -11.10
CA PRO A 302 -14.79 18.46 -10.68
C PRO A 302 -14.83 19.55 -9.59
N ASP A 303 -15.94 20.28 -9.47
CA ASP A 303 -16.21 21.22 -8.36
C ASP A 303 -16.22 20.54 -6.97
N LEU A 304 -16.38 19.21 -6.92
CA LEU A 304 -16.38 18.42 -5.69
C LEU A 304 -15.04 17.74 -5.39
N GLU A 305 -14.01 17.92 -6.23
CA GLU A 305 -12.73 17.23 -6.07
C GLU A 305 -12.01 17.61 -4.77
N GLY A 306 -11.94 18.91 -4.46
CA GLY A 306 -11.36 19.38 -3.20
C GLY A 306 -12.09 18.87 -1.96
N VAL A 307 -13.39 18.56 -2.08
CA VAL A 307 -14.19 17.95 -0.99
C VAL A 307 -13.79 16.48 -0.79
N LEU A 308 -13.72 15.70 -1.88
CA LEU A 308 -13.35 14.28 -1.80
C LEU A 308 -11.90 14.09 -1.35
N GLN A 309 -10.98 14.88 -1.93
CA GLN A 309 -9.57 14.88 -1.57
C GLN A 309 -9.38 15.31 -0.11
N GLY A 310 -10.08 16.37 0.33
CA GLY A 310 -10.08 16.83 1.72
C GLY A 310 -10.54 15.75 2.70
N LEU A 311 -11.60 15.01 2.34
CA LEU A 311 -12.13 13.88 3.12
C LEU A 311 -11.11 12.74 3.26
N PHE A 312 -10.51 12.30 2.14
CA PHE A 312 -9.47 11.27 2.16
C PHE A 312 -8.27 11.69 3.01
N VAL A 313 -7.76 12.91 2.79
CA VAL A 313 -6.61 13.43 3.54
C VAL A 313 -6.91 13.57 5.04
N GLN A 314 -8.13 13.97 5.42
CA GLN A 314 -8.55 14.01 6.83
C GLN A 314 -8.51 12.62 7.49
N VAL A 315 -9.00 11.59 6.81
CA VAL A 315 -9.01 10.21 7.34
C VAL A 315 -7.62 9.57 7.35
N PHE A 316 -6.85 9.69 6.26
CA PHE A 316 -5.60 8.94 6.05
C PHE A 316 -4.34 9.60 6.61
N ARG A 317 -4.26 10.94 6.72
CA ARG A 317 -3.02 11.67 7.10
C ARG A 317 -2.38 11.16 8.40
N GLY A 318 -3.19 10.78 9.39
CA GLY A 318 -2.68 10.25 10.65
C GLY A 318 -1.94 8.91 10.48
N PHE A 319 -2.44 8.05 9.59
CA PHE A 319 -1.90 6.71 9.33
C PHE A 319 -0.61 6.79 8.51
N GLY A 320 -0.56 7.61 7.45
CA GLY A 320 0.67 7.81 6.69
C GLY A 320 1.76 8.53 7.50
N ALA A 321 1.41 9.49 8.37
CA ALA A 321 2.37 10.08 9.30
C ALA A 321 2.92 9.05 10.31
N TRP A 322 2.09 8.11 10.78
CA TRP A 322 2.53 6.98 11.61
C TRP A 322 3.43 6.02 10.83
N LYS A 323 3.07 5.68 9.58
CA LYS A 323 3.87 4.82 8.68
C LYS A 323 5.24 5.41 8.43
N SER A 324 5.32 6.66 7.93
CA SER A 324 6.60 7.33 7.65
C SER A 324 7.50 7.41 8.90
N ARG A 325 6.93 7.66 10.08
CA ARG A 325 7.71 7.66 11.34
C ARG A 325 8.28 6.29 11.66
N ARG A 326 7.49 5.23 11.48
CA ARG A 326 7.91 3.85 11.71
C ARG A 326 9.05 3.46 10.75
N GLU A 327 8.89 3.73 9.47
CA GLU A 327 9.89 3.45 8.44
C GLU A 327 11.19 4.23 8.68
N ALA A 328 11.12 5.53 8.99
CA ALA A 328 12.30 6.33 9.32
C ALA A 328 13.01 5.83 10.59
N THR A 329 12.27 5.39 11.61
CA THR A 329 12.85 4.80 12.82
C THR A 329 13.54 3.45 12.51
N GLN A 330 12.93 2.62 11.66
CA GLN A 330 13.50 1.34 11.23
C GLN A 330 14.76 1.53 10.38
N GLY A 331 14.76 2.50 9.45
CA GLY A 331 15.95 2.89 8.68
C GLY A 331 17.09 3.33 9.61
N ALA A 332 16.83 4.28 10.51
CA ALA A 332 17.84 4.76 11.46
C ALA A 332 18.41 3.65 12.37
N LEU A 333 17.61 2.64 12.75
CA LEU A 333 18.09 1.47 13.50
C LEU A 333 18.98 0.56 12.64
N LEU A 334 18.65 0.35 11.37
CA LEU A 334 19.48 -0.44 10.43
C LEU A 334 20.79 0.28 10.09
N ASP A 335 20.76 1.60 9.94
CA ASP A 335 21.95 2.42 9.71
C ASP A 335 22.86 2.40 10.93
N ALA A 336 22.31 2.57 12.14
CA ALA A 336 23.05 2.45 13.39
C ALA A 336 23.68 1.06 13.56
N ALA A 337 22.93 -0.02 13.27
CA ALA A 337 23.47 -1.38 13.29
C ALA A 337 24.61 -1.59 12.28
N THR A 338 24.49 -0.99 11.09
CA THR A 338 25.53 -1.02 10.05
C THR A 338 26.80 -0.31 10.51
N VAL A 339 26.67 0.88 11.11
CA VAL A 339 27.80 1.63 11.69
C VAL A 339 28.47 0.87 12.82
N ILE A 340 27.71 0.30 13.75
CA ILE A 340 28.23 -0.51 14.86
C ILE A 340 29.02 -1.72 14.32
N SER A 341 28.48 -2.42 13.33
CA SER A 341 29.16 -3.57 12.70
C SER A 341 30.48 -3.15 12.04
N GLY A 342 30.50 -2.01 11.33
CA GLY A 342 31.73 -1.46 10.74
C GLY A 342 32.78 -1.05 11.77
N LEU A 343 32.37 -0.48 12.90
CA LEU A 343 33.25 -0.16 14.03
C LEU A 343 33.84 -1.43 14.67
N VAL A 344 33.05 -2.50 14.84
CA VAL A 344 33.53 -3.79 15.36
C VAL A 344 34.58 -4.40 14.44
N VAL A 345 34.35 -4.43 13.12
CA VAL A 345 35.34 -4.91 12.13
C VAL A 345 36.61 -4.06 12.17
N THR A 346 36.48 -2.73 12.27
CA THR A 346 37.62 -1.81 12.35
C THR A 346 38.44 -2.06 13.61
N LEU A 347 37.78 -2.22 14.77
CA LEU A 347 38.42 -2.51 16.05
C LEU A 347 39.19 -3.84 16.01
N ARG A 348 38.59 -4.91 15.49
CA ARG A 348 39.28 -6.21 15.32
C ARG A 348 40.57 -6.07 14.49
N ARG A 349 40.53 -5.33 13.38
CA ARG A 349 41.73 -5.06 12.56
C ARG A 349 42.80 -4.27 13.31
N GLN A 350 42.43 -3.32 14.17
CA GLN A 350 43.38 -2.57 14.99
C GLN A 350 44.00 -3.44 16.11
N LEU A 351 43.24 -4.37 16.69
CA LEU A 351 43.77 -5.33 17.67
C LEU A 351 44.79 -6.29 17.02
N GLN A 352 44.51 -6.79 15.82
CA GLN A 352 45.45 -7.60 15.03
C GLN A 352 46.75 -6.84 14.74
N LEU A 353 46.66 -5.61 14.20
CA LEU A 353 47.84 -4.77 13.95
C LEU A 353 48.66 -4.49 15.22
N TYR A 354 48.00 -4.26 16.36
CA TYR A 354 48.68 -4.08 17.64
C TYR A 354 49.40 -5.36 18.10
N GLN A 355 48.79 -6.54 17.92
CA GLN A 355 49.42 -7.83 18.24
C GLN A 355 50.66 -8.07 17.36
N GLU A 356 50.59 -7.79 16.05
CA GLU A 356 51.73 -7.86 15.12
C GLU A 356 52.88 -6.94 15.56
N MET A 357 52.59 -5.67 15.89
CA MET A 357 53.62 -4.74 16.39
C MET A 357 54.21 -5.19 17.73
N CYS A 358 53.42 -5.81 18.62
CA CYS A 358 53.93 -6.34 19.89
C CYS A 358 54.91 -7.50 19.67
N GLN A 359 54.65 -8.38 18.70
CA GLN A 359 55.54 -9.47 18.32
C GLN A 359 56.87 -8.90 17.76
N GLN A 360 56.80 -7.97 16.81
CA GLN A 360 57.98 -7.29 16.25
C GLN A 360 58.81 -6.56 17.32
N ALA A 361 58.15 -5.89 18.28
CA ALA A 361 58.84 -5.21 19.39
C ALA A 361 59.61 -6.21 20.28
N GLN A 362 59.02 -7.37 20.57
CA GLN A 362 59.69 -8.45 21.31
C GLN A 362 60.90 -9.02 20.55
N GLU A 363 60.78 -9.23 19.24
CA GLU A 363 61.89 -9.69 18.38
C GLU A 363 63.06 -8.70 18.36
N CYS A 364 62.77 -7.40 18.40
CA CYS A 364 63.78 -6.34 18.51
C CYS A 364 64.28 -6.08 19.95
N GLY A 365 63.85 -6.85 20.95
CA GLY A 365 64.26 -6.70 22.34
C GLY A 365 63.74 -5.43 23.03
N ILE A 366 62.68 -4.82 22.51
CA ILE A 366 62.01 -3.66 23.11
C ILE A 366 61.06 -4.17 24.19
N GLU A 367 61.12 -3.57 25.39
CA GLU A 367 60.20 -3.91 26.49
C GLU A 367 58.73 -3.68 26.07
N GLY A 368 57.92 -4.72 26.22
CA GLY A 368 56.58 -4.77 25.63
C GLY A 368 55.63 -3.69 26.18
N PRO A 369 54.70 -3.16 25.35
CA PRO A 369 53.80 -2.08 25.75
C PRO A 369 52.86 -2.50 26.90
N MET A 370 52.66 -1.59 27.87
CA MET A 370 51.93 -1.85 29.13
C MET A 370 50.43 -2.23 28.99
N ALA A 371 49.88 -2.35 27.78
CA ALA A 371 48.45 -2.53 27.54
C ALA A 371 48.02 -3.93 27.04
N VAL A 372 48.95 -4.89 26.87
CA VAL A 372 48.67 -6.21 26.25
C VAL A 372 47.46 -6.92 26.87
N GLY A 373 47.38 -7.05 28.20
CA GLY A 373 46.26 -7.74 28.86
C GLY A 373 44.88 -7.11 28.63
N ARG A 374 44.80 -5.80 28.36
CA ARG A 374 43.53 -5.13 27.98
C ARG A 374 43.14 -5.40 26.53
N VAL A 375 44.11 -5.60 25.65
CA VAL A 375 43.90 -5.96 24.24
C VAL A 375 43.40 -7.40 24.14
N GLU A 376 43.98 -8.31 24.93
CA GLU A 376 43.52 -9.71 25.05
C GLU A 376 42.10 -9.80 25.64
N GLU A 377 41.79 -9.04 26.69
CA GLU A 377 40.45 -8.93 27.25
C GLU A 377 39.42 -8.43 26.21
N LEU A 378 39.76 -7.37 25.47
CA LEU A 378 38.87 -6.81 24.45
C LEU A 378 38.66 -7.77 23.27
N GLN A 379 39.70 -8.48 22.84
CA GLN A 379 39.59 -9.51 21.80
C GLN A 379 38.64 -10.63 22.25
N SER A 380 38.81 -11.16 23.47
CA SER A 380 37.94 -12.20 24.01
C SER A 380 36.46 -11.78 24.10
N GLN A 381 36.19 -10.51 24.43
CA GLN A 381 34.84 -9.95 24.41
C GLN A 381 34.26 -9.89 22.98
N LEU A 382 35.06 -9.52 21.98
CA LEU A 382 34.63 -9.44 20.58
C LEU A 382 34.45 -10.80 19.92
N ASP A 383 35.22 -11.82 20.32
CA ASP A 383 35.06 -13.20 19.86
C ASP A 383 33.75 -13.79 20.42
N GLY A 384 33.41 -13.44 21.66
CA GLY A 384 32.12 -13.80 22.29
C GLY A 384 30.88 -13.21 21.59
N TRP A 385 31.03 -12.22 20.70
CA TRP A 385 29.92 -11.62 19.94
C TRP A 385 29.69 -12.26 18.57
N GLU A 386 30.57 -13.17 18.15
CA GLU A 386 30.60 -13.72 16.78
C GLU A 386 29.32 -14.51 16.44
N GLY A 387 28.73 -15.22 17.42
CA GLY A 387 27.45 -15.91 17.26
C GLY A 387 26.21 -15.00 17.19
N HIS A 388 26.35 -13.68 17.29
CA HIS A 388 25.23 -12.72 17.30
C HIS A 388 25.25 -11.71 16.15
N LEU A 389 26.39 -11.51 15.48
CA LEU A 389 26.52 -10.50 14.41
C LEU A 389 25.92 -10.97 13.07
N ASP A 390 25.99 -12.27 12.74
CA ASP A 390 25.41 -12.81 11.49
C ASP A 390 23.89 -12.63 11.40
N VAL A 391 23.20 -12.58 12.55
CA VAL A 391 21.75 -12.35 12.63
C VAL A 391 21.34 -10.99 12.03
N VAL A 392 22.23 -9.99 12.07
CA VAL A 392 21.95 -8.64 11.54
C VAL A 392 21.86 -8.64 10.01
N ILE A 393 22.55 -9.57 9.34
CA ILE A 393 22.54 -9.68 7.87
C ILE A 393 21.23 -10.33 7.37
N ASP A 394 20.72 -11.36 8.06
CA ASP A 394 19.47 -12.03 7.67
C ASP A 394 18.20 -11.22 7.98
N LEU A 395 18.27 -10.23 8.89
CA LEU A 395 17.17 -9.28 9.10
C LEU A 395 16.83 -8.44 7.84
N ARG A 396 17.72 -8.36 6.83
CA ARG A 396 17.39 -7.77 5.52
C ARG A 396 16.51 -8.67 4.63
N ARG A 397 16.38 -9.96 4.93
CA ARG A 397 15.65 -10.94 4.09
C ARG A 397 14.25 -11.28 4.61
N GLY A 398 14.05 -11.35 5.93
CA GLY A 398 12.77 -11.71 6.54
C GLY A 398 11.76 -10.56 6.71
N TRP A 399 11.98 -9.39 6.10
CA TRP A 399 11.24 -8.14 6.37
C TRP A 399 10.90 -7.33 5.10
N LYS A 400 10.94 -7.99 3.93
CA LYS A 400 10.34 -7.47 2.69
C LYS A 400 8.92 -7.97 2.54
#